data_AF-A0A9D4FGD1-F1
#
_entry.id   AF-A0A9D4FGD1-F1
#
_cell.length_a   1.000
_cell.length_b   1.000
_cell.length_c   1.000
_cell.angle_alpha   90.00
_cell.angle_beta   90.00
_cell.angle_gamma   90.00
#
_symmetry.space_group_name_H-M   'P 1'
#
loop_
_entity.id
_entity.type
_entity.pdbx_description
1 polymer ?
#
loop_
_entity_poly.entity_id
_entity_poly.type
_entity_poly.pdbx_seq_one_letter_code
_entity_poly.pdbx_strand_id
1 'polypeptide(L)'
;MSMGFIVQKVVSLGAYVTPTGFKESENKHIEWRICFNSGETELMNNLNDTQAKVYVLLKWILKEIIKPTNKEITSYVLKNIILWQAENTPQTEFHSRSILHWLHDGLRGLRTAIEKKQLNYYIIPERNLMEACG
;
A
#
# COMPACT_ATOMS: atom_id res chain seq x y z
N MET A 1 -15.82 -10.60 8.48
CA MET A 1 -15.32 -10.14 9.80
C MET A 1 -15.51 -8.64 9.84
N SER A 2 -16.12 -8.05 10.88
CA SER A 2 -16.39 -6.60 10.88
C SER A 2 -15.09 -5.81 10.96
N MET A 3 -15.01 -4.71 10.20
CA MET A 3 -13.83 -3.83 10.07
C MET A 3 -13.18 -3.47 11.42
N GLY A 4 -13.98 -3.29 12.48
CA GLY A 4 -13.51 -2.94 13.83
C GLY A 4 -12.58 -3.96 14.51
N PHE A 5 -12.71 -5.27 14.25
CA PHE A 5 -11.83 -6.26 14.86
C PHE A 5 -10.42 -6.23 14.26
N ILE A 6 -10.31 -6.00 12.96
CA ILE A 6 -9.03 -5.95 12.26
C ILE A 6 -8.24 -4.73 12.73
N VAL A 7 -8.88 -3.57 12.89
CA VAL A 7 -8.25 -2.36 13.40
C VAL A 7 -7.67 -2.56 14.80
N GLN A 8 -8.44 -3.13 15.73
CA GLN A 8 -7.96 -3.41 17.10
C GLN A 8 -6.76 -4.36 17.09
N LYS A 9 -6.80 -5.40 16.24
CA LYS A 9 -5.68 -6.33 16.09
C LYS A 9 -4.43 -5.65 15.55
N VAL A 10 -4.57 -4.84 14.49
CA VAL A 10 -3.45 -4.08 13.89
C VAL A 10 -2.83 -3.14 14.92
N VAL A 11 -3.63 -2.43 15.71
CA VAL A 11 -3.13 -1.54 16.78
C VAL A 11 -2.37 -2.33 17.84
N SER A 12 -2.86 -3.51 18.23
CA SER A 12 -2.21 -4.35 19.25
C SER A 12 -0.84 -4.90 18.85
N LEU A 13 -0.53 -4.96 17.54
CA LEU A 13 0.76 -5.43 17.03
C LEU A 13 1.89 -4.39 17.20
N GLY A 14 1.55 -3.14 17.53
CA GLY A 14 2.51 -2.09 17.80
C GLY A 14 3.31 -1.62 16.58
N ALA A 15 4.35 -0.85 16.86
CA ALA A 15 5.27 -0.30 15.86
C ALA A 15 6.72 -0.64 16.23
N TYR A 16 7.57 -0.71 15.22
CA TYR A 16 9.01 -0.92 15.37
C TYR A 16 9.76 0.30 14.85
N VAL A 17 11.02 0.44 15.21
CA VAL A 17 11.90 1.47 14.66
C VAL A 17 13.07 0.83 13.95
N THR A 18 13.45 1.38 12.80
CA THR A 18 14.65 0.97 12.06
C THR A 18 15.61 2.16 11.93
N PRO A 19 16.94 1.92 11.97
CA PRO A 19 17.94 2.97 11.80
C PRO A 19 18.05 3.32 10.30
N THR A 20 17.00 3.93 9.76
CA THR A 20 16.87 4.30 8.35
C THR A 20 16.43 5.75 8.25
N GLY A 21 17.41 6.65 8.26
CA GLY A 21 17.16 8.08 8.08
C GLY A 21 16.57 8.45 6.74
N PHE A 22 16.06 9.68 6.67
CA PHE A 22 15.60 10.30 5.44
C PHE A 22 16.80 10.57 4.54
N LYS A 23 16.71 10.26 3.25
CA LYS A 23 17.89 10.24 2.36
C LYS A 23 18.52 11.63 2.21
N GLU A 24 17.69 12.65 2.22
CA GLU A 24 18.02 14.06 2.00
C GLU A 24 18.34 14.79 3.32
N SER A 25 18.25 14.12 4.47
CA SER A 25 18.58 14.72 5.76
C SER A 25 20.08 14.71 6.03
N GLU A 26 20.60 15.85 6.52
CA GLU A 26 21.97 15.96 7.04
C GLU A 26 22.18 15.06 8.27
N ASN A 27 21.11 14.81 9.02
CA ASN A 27 21.09 14.00 10.24
C ASN A 27 20.65 12.54 10.01
N LYS A 28 20.64 12.06 8.77
CA LYS A 28 20.19 10.69 8.42
C LYS A 28 20.83 9.55 9.22
N HIS A 29 22.00 9.79 9.80
CA HIS A 29 22.76 8.83 10.60
C HIS A 29 22.28 8.69 12.05
N ILE A 30 21.51 9.66 12.57
CA ILE A 30 20.86 9.62 13.89
C ILE A 30 19.35 9.45 13.83
N GLU A 31 18.77 9.46 12.63
CA GLU A 31 17.34 9.36 12.41
C GLU A 31 16.83 7.91 12.43
N TRP A 32 15.61 7.75 12.93
CA TRP A 32 14.91 6.48 13.01
C TRP A 32 13.61 6.54 12.23
N ARG A 33 13.27 5.45 11.54
CA ARG A 33 12.01 5.30 10.83
C ARG A 33 11.08 4.38 11.60
N ILE A 34 9.86 4.85 11.83
CA ILE A 34 8.79 4.03 12.38
C ILE A 34 8.26 3.10 11.29
N CYS A 35 8.13 1.83 11.63
CA CYS A 35 7.77 0.73 10.74
C CYS A 35 6.65 -0.12 11.36
N PHE A 36 5.64 -0.47 10.57
CA PHE A 36 4.46 -1.22 11.02
C PHE A 36 4.36 -2.59 10.33
N ASN A 37 5.49 -3.27 10.10
CA ASN A 37 5.54 -4.50 9.29
C ASN A 37 4.51 -5.56 9.71
N SER A 38 4.34 -5.77 11.02
CA SER A 38 3.36 -6.72 11.56
C SER A 38 1.93 -6.28 11.23
N GLY A 39 1.58 -5.02 11.49
CA GLY A 39 0.26 -4.46 11.17
C GLY A 39 -0.04 -4.48 9.67
N GLU A 40 0.93 -4.13 8.82
CA GLU A 40 0.78 -4.23 7.37
C GLU A 40 0.58 -5.67 6.89
N THR A 41 1.27 -6.63 7.51
CA THR A 41 1.12 -8.05 7.17
C THR A 41 -0.27 -8.53 7.56
N GLU A 42 -0.75 -8.15 8.75
CA GLU A 42 -2.09 -8.47 9.20
C GLU A 42 -3.16 -7.91 8.26
N LEU A 43 -3.05 -6.63 7.85
CA LEU A 43 -3.96 -6.02 6.88
C LEU A 43 -3.98 -6.78 5.56
N MET A 44 -2.80 -7.12 5.02
CA MET A 44 -2.71 -7.84 3.74
C MET A 44 -3.24 -9.27 3.82
N ASN A 45 -3.08 -9.94 4.96
CA ASN A 45 -3.60 -11.28 5.19
C ASN A 45 -5.13 -11.30 5.36
N ASN A 46 -5.75 -10.17 5.67
CA ASN A 46 -7.22 -10.04 5.80
C ASN A 46 -7.90 -9.49 4.54
N LEU A 47 -7.16 -9.30 3.44
CA LEU A 47 -7.79 -9.07 2.15
C LEU A 47 -8.63 -10.29 1.76
N ASN A 48 -9.81 -10.05 1.20
CA ASN A 48 -10.60 -11.14 0.65
C ASN A 48 -9.95 -11.71 -0.62
N ASP A 49 -10.43 -12.88 -1.08
CA ASP A 49 -9.85 -13.59 -2.22
C ASP A 49 -9.75 -12.74 -3.50
N THR A 50 -10.75 -11.91 -3.78
CA THR A 50 -10.76 -11.05 -4.97
C THR A 50 -9.73 -9.93 -4.83
N GLN A 51 -9.65 -9.27 -3.67
CA GLN A 51 -8.66 -8.23 -3.37
C GLN A 51 -7.23 -8.77 -3.44
N ALA A 52 -6.99 -9.96 -2.89
CA ALA A 52 -5.70 -10.64 -2.95
C ALA A 52 -5.30 -10.95 -4.40
N LYS A 53 -6.23 -11.46 -5.23
CA LYS A 53 -5.99 -11.70 -6.67
C LYS A 53 -5.67 -10.41 -7.42
N VAL A 54 -6.40 -9.33 -7.16
CA VAL A 54 -6.12 -8.00 -7.76
C VAL A 54 -4.71 -7.54 -7.38
N TYR A 55 -4.32 -7.64 -6.11
CA TYR A 55 -2.98 -7.28 -5.66
C TYR A 55 -1.87 -8.12 -6.32
N VAL A 56 -2.09 -9.43 -6.49
CA VAL A 56 -1.14 -10.30 -7.21
C VAL A 56 -0.98 -9.86 -8.67
N LEU A 57 -2.08 -9.54 -9.36
CA LEU A 57 -2.03 -9.04 -10.74
C LEU A 57 -1.31 -7.68 -10.83
N LEU A 58 -1.60 -6.76 -9.91
CA LEU A 58 -0.88 -5.49 -9.82
C LEU A 58 0.63 -5.70 -9.62
N LYS A 59 1.03 -6.62 -8.74
CA LYS A 59 2.45 -6.98 -8.52
C LYS A 59 3.09 -7.56 -9.78
N TRP A 60 2.36 -8.39 -10.51
CA TRP A 60 2.84 -8.95 -11.77
C TRP A 60 3.08 -7.84 -12.80
N ILE A 61 2.10 -6.94 -12.98
CA ILE A 61 2.26 -5.76 -13.85
C ILE A 61 3.42 -4.88 -13.41
N LEU A 62 3.59 -4.66 -12.10
CA LEU A 62 4.73 -3.92 -11.58
C LEU A 62 6.05 -4.55 -12.01
N LYS A 63 6.19 -5.86 -11.85
CA LYS A 63 7.42 -6.57 -12.17
C LYS A 63 7.73 -6.58 -13.67
N GLU A 64 6.75 -6.91 -14.49
CA GLU A 64 6.96 -7.17 -15.92
C GLU A 64 6.87 -5.91 -16.78
N ILE A 65 6.09 -4.90 -16.37
CA ILE A 65 5.77 -3.73 -17.20
C ILE A 65 6.35 -2.43 -16.62
N ILE A 66 6.17 -2.19 -15.31
CA ILE A 66 6.52 -0.90 -14.71
C ILE A 66 8.00 -0.83 -14.31
N LYS A 67 8.53 -1.85 -13.61
CA LYS A 67 9.92 -1.87 -13.13
C LYS A 67 10.99 -1.67 -14.20
N PRO A 68 10.81 -2.12 -15.46
CA PRO A 68 11.75 -1.82 -16.54
C PRO A 68 11.88 -0.32 -16.86
N THR A 69 10.84 0.48 -16.62
CA THR A 69 10.79 1.90 -17.00
C THR A 69 10.82 2.84 -15.79
N ASN A 70 10.29 2.42 -14.65
CA ASN A 70 10.26 3.20 -13.42
C ASN A 70 10.61 2.32 -12.21
N LYS A 71 11.80 2.54 -11.63
CA LYS A 71 12.31 1.78 -10.48
C LYS A 71 11.79 2.28 -9.13
N GLU A 72 11.27 3.51 -9.07
CA GLU A 72 10.79 4.16 -7.84
C GLU A 72 9.46 3.57 -7.40
N ILE A 73 8.61 3.15 -8.33
CA ILE A 73 7.39 2.42 -7.98
C ILE A 73 7.77 1.06 -7.39
N THR A 74 7.23 0.77 -6.21
CA THR A 74 7.48 -0.46 -5.45
C THR A 74 6.19 -1.22 -5.18
N SER A 75 6.33 -2.48 -4.74
CA SER A 75 5.19 -3.25 -4.21
C SER A 75 4.56 -2.57 -3.00
N TYR A 76 5.29 -1.72 -2.29
CA TYR A 76 4.79 -0.94 -1.17
C TYR A 76 3.77 0.12 -1.61
N VAL A 77 4.01 0.80 -2.73
CA VAL A 77 3.03 1.71 -3.35
C VAL A 77 1.76 0.95 -3.70
N LEU A 78 1.88 -0.21 -4.37
CA LEU A 78 0.73 -1.03 -4.74
C LEU A 78 -0.05 -1.57 -3.54
N LYS A 79 0.66 -1.92 -2.45
CA LYS A 79 0.05 -2.36 -1.20
C LYS A 79 -0.93 -1.29 -0.68
N ASN A 80 -0.50 -0.03 -0.69
CA ASN A 80 -1.32 1.07 -0.20
C ASN A 80 -2.50 1.37 -1.13
N ILE A 81 -2.33 1.23 -2.45
CA ILE A 81 -3.43 1.36 -3.40
C ILE A 81 -4.53 0.34 -3.11
N ILE A 82 -4.19 -0.95 -2.96
CA ILE A 82 -5.21 -1.97 -2.72
C ILE A 82 -5.87 -1.82 -1.35
N LEU A 83 -5.13 -1.38 -0.32
CA LEU A 83 -5.69 -1.12 1.01
C LEU A 83 -6.70 0.04 0.98
N TRP A 84 -6.37 1.17 0.34
CA TRP A 84 -7.32 2.26 0.17
C TRP A 84 -8.52 1.87 -0.70
N GLN A 85 -8.31 1.06 -1.73
CA GLN A 85 -9.39 0.56 -2.56
C GLN A 85 -10.34 -0.36 -1.77
N ALA A 86 -9.80 -1.20 -0.88
CA ALA A 86 -10.56 -2.09 0.00
C ALA A 86 -11.30 -1.34 1.11
N GLU A 87 -10.74 -0.24 1.63
CA GLU A 87 -11.37 0.63 2.63
C GLU A 87 -12.59 1.37 2.07
N ASN A 88 -12.43 1.96 0.88
CA ASN A 88 -13.42 2.86 0.29
C ASN A 88 -14.55 2.12 -0.45
N THR A 89 -14.52 0.80 -0.50
CA THR A 89 -15.43 -0.01 -1.30
C THR A 89 -16.06 -1.11 -0.45
N PRO A 90 -17.38 -1.31 -0.49
CA PRO A 90 -18.02 -2.43 0.18
C PRO A 90 -17.42 -3.78 -0.24
N GLN A 91 -17.16 -4.65 0.73
CA GLN A 91 -16.55 -5.97 0.49
C GLN A 91 -17.37 -6.83 -0.49
N THR A 92 -18.69 -6.62 -0.57
CA THR A 92 -19.60 -7.30 -1.50
C THR A 92 -19.32 -7.02 -2.97
N GLU A 93 -18.68 -5.90 -3.30
CA GLU A 93 -18.31 -5.54 -4.67
C GLU A 93 -17.07 -6.31 -5.16
N PHE A 94 -16.32 -6.93 -4.25
CA PHE A 94 -15.12 -7.71 -4.55
C PHE A 94 -15.46 -9.19 -4.74
N HIS A 95 -16.03 -9.51 -5.89
CA HIS A 95 -16.35 -10.89 -6.30
C HIS A 95 -15.52 -11.34 -7.51
N SER A 96 -15.53 -12.65 -7.81
CA SER A 96 -14.70 -13.24 -8.87
C SER A 96 -14.84 -12.58 -10.25
N ARG A 97 -16.04 -12.09 -10.58
CA ARG A 97 -16.31 -11.40 -11.86
C ARG A 97 -15.83 -9.95 -11.93
N SER A 98 -15.50 -9.31 -10.80
CA SER A 98 -15.08 -7.90 -10.75
C SER A 98 -13.56 -7.72 -10.71
N ILE A 99 -12.77 -8.80 -10.78
CA ILE A 99 -11.30 -8.74 -10.73
C ILE A 99 -10.72 -7.76 -11.76
N LEU A 100 -11.16 -7.83 -13.02
CA LEU A 100 -10.64 -6.93 -14.06
C LEU A 100 -11.03 -5.47 -13.84
N HIS A 101 -12.26 -5.22 -13.37
CA HIS A 101 -12.71 -3.89 -12.99
C HIS A 101 -11.83 -3.31 -11.87
N TRP A 102 -11.60 -4.08 -10.82
CA TRP A 102 -10.79 -3.66 -9.68
C TRP A 102 -9.30 -3.56 -9.98
N LEU A 103 -8.79 -4.37 -10.91
CA LEU A 103 -7.43 -4.22 -11.44
C LEU A 103 -7.28 -2.91 -12.21
N HIS A 104 -8.23 -2.62 -13.10
CA HIS A 104 -8.23 -1.36 -13.85
C HIS A 104 -8.29 -0.16 -12.91
N ASP A 105 -9.16 -0.19 -11.90
CA ASP A 105 -9.29 0.89 -10.94
C ASP A 105 -8.04 1.05 -10.06
N GLY A 106 -7.38 -0.04 -9.69
CA GLY A 106 -6.07 0.00 -9.01
C GLY A 106 -4.98 0.62 -9.88
N LEU A 107 -4.94 0.31 -11.19
CA LEU A 107 -4.00 0.94 -12.13
C LEU A 107 -4.30 2.43 -12.34
N ARG A 108 -5.57 2.81 -12.40
CA ARG A 108 -6.00 4.23 -12.43
C ARG A 108 -5.59 4.95 -11.14
N GLY A 109 -5.71 4.30 -9.99
CA GLY A 109 -5.24 4.79 -8.70
C GLY A 109 -3.72 5.03 -8.72
N LEU A 110 -2.95 4.07 -9.23
CA LEU A 110 -1.50 4.23 -9.40
C LEU A 110 -1.14 5.40 -10.30
N ARG A 111 -1.79 5.50 -11.46
CA ARG A 111 -1.59 6.61 -12.39
C ARG A 111 -1.86 7.96 -11.72
N THR A 112 -2.97 8.07 -11.00
CA THR A 112 -3.35 9.28 -10.27
C THR A 112 -2.30 9.63 -9.22
N ALA A 113 -1.80 8.65 -8.48
CA ALA A 113 -0.76 8.85 -7.48
C ALA A 113 0.54 9.39 -8.09
N ILE A 114 0.93 8.87 -9.26
CA ILE A 114 2.11 9.33 -10.01
C ILE A 114 1.91 10.76 -10.51
N GLU A 115 0.80 11.02 -11.21
CA GLU A 115 0.51 12.33 -11.81
C GLU A 115 0.41 13.44 -10.76
N LYS A 116 -0.20 13.15 -9.60
CA LYS A 116 -0.35 14.10 -8.50
C LYS A 116 0.83 14.11 -7.53
N LYS A 117 1.81 13.20 -7.71
CA LYS A 117 2.87 12.93 -6.73
C LYS A 117 2.32 12.76 -5.30
N GLN A 118 1.19 12.06 -5.18
CA GLN A 118 0.52 11.90 -3.89
C GLN A 118 -0.13 10.53 -3.71
N LEU A 119 0.28 9.83 -2.65
CA LEU A 119 -0.38 8.64 -2.14
C LEU A 119 -0.19 8.57 -0.64
N ASN A 120 -1.26 8.74 0.11
CA ASN A 120 -1.23 8.66 1.57
C ASN A 120 -0.90 7.23 2.00
N TYR A 121 -0.01 7.07 2.98
CA TYR A 121 0.26 5.80 3.60
C TYR A 121 -0.97 5.34 4.39
N TYR A 122 -1.41 4.10 4.18
CA TYR A 122 -2.68 3.61 4.74
C TYR A 122 -2.72 3.62 6.27
N ILE A 123 -1.61 3.29 6.95
CA ILE A 123 -1.55 3.28 8.43
C ILE A 123 -1.33 4.68 9.02
N ILE A 124 -0.61 5.58 8.32
CA ILE A 124 -0.42 6.99 8.72
C ILE A 124 -0.80 7.88 7.52
N PRO A 125 -2.08 8.25 7.38
CA PRO A 125 -2.58 8.97 6.20
C PRO A 125 -1.90 10.30 5.92
N GLU A 126 -1.31 10.94 6.94
CA GLU A 126 -0.57 12.20 6.81
C GLU A 126 0.75 12.03 6.04
N ARG A 127 1.28 10.80 5.94
CA ARG A 127 2.53 10.52 5.26
C ARG A 127 2.31 10.24 3.78
N ASN A 128 2.84 11.08 2.91
CA ASN A 128 2.83 10.85 1.46
C ASN A 128 3.97 9.89 1.03
N LEU A 129 3.62 8.82 0.34
CA LEU A 129 4.56 7.82 -0.16
C LEU A 129 5.27 8.22 -1.46
N MET A 130 4.72 9.18 -2.20
CA MET A 130 5.29 9.64 -3.47
C MET A 130 6.35 10.73 -3.28
N GLU A 131 6.39 11.38 -2.12
CA GLU A 131 7.44 12.35 -1.75
C GLU A 131 8.80 11.68 -1.53
N ALA A 132 8.82 10.42 -1.08
CA ALA A 132 10.05 9.65 -0.88
C ALA A 132 10.65 9.07 -2.20
N CYS A 133 10.04 9.39 -3.35
CA CYS A 133 10.53 9.04 -4.69
C CYS A 133 11.19 10.23 -5.41
N GLY A 134 11.41 11.35 -4.73
CA GLY A 134 12.22 12.47 -5.23
C GLY A 134 13.71 12.29 -4.98
#